data_AF-A0AA90P293-F1
#
_entry.id   AF-A0AA90P293-F1
#
_cell.length_a   1.000
_cell.length_b   1.000
_cell.length_c   1.000
_cell.angle_alpha   90.00
_cell.angle_beta   90.00
_cell.angle_gamma   90.00
#
_symmetry.space_group_name_H-M   'P 1'
#
loop_
_entity.id
_entity.type
_entity.pdbx_description
1 polymer ?
#
loop_
_entity_poly.entity_id
_entity_poly.type
_entity_poly.pdbx_seq_one_letter_code
_entity_poly.pdbx_strand_id
1 'polypeptide(L)'
;MVNYIWVGMFVIGIVFGMINGTMDQVNEALFVSAKEAVTLCLGLMSILVFWLGLMKIAEESGLLDKLSNLFRPFMRWLFPEVPPNHPAMGYILSNMMANTFGLGNAATPLGIKAMEQLKKLNGGKATVSRSMVTFLAINTSSVTLIPTTVIAIRMNYDAHSPTDIVFPTIIATAISAVGGIAIDRYFYYRRKRSGRE
;
A
#
# COMPACT_ATOMS: atom_id res chain seq x y z
N MET A 1 2.65 18.22 7.19
CA MET A 1 1.64 17.86 8.22
C MET A 1 2.16 16.76 9.16
N VAL A 2 2.56 15.59 8.65
CA VAL A 2 3.06 14.47 9.49
C VAL A 2 4.31 14.83 10.31
N ASN A 3 5.26 15.58 9.75
CA ASN A 3 6.47 15.99 10.48
C ASN A 3 6.15 16.80 11.75
N TYR A 4 5.15 17.68 11.69
CA TYR A 4 4.73 18.46 12.85
C TYR A 4 4.11 17.58 13.95
N ILE A 5 3.37 16.53 13.56
CA ILE A 5 2.79 15.57 14.50
C ILE A 5 3.90 14.79 15.21
N TRP A 6 4.89 14.28 14.47
CA TRP A 6 6.02 13.54 15.04
C TRP A 6 6.84 14.37 16.01
N VAL A 7 7.19 15.60 15.61
CA VAL A 7 7.92 16.52 16.48
C VAL A 7 7.09 16.86 17.72
N GLY A 8 5.79 17.10 17.56
CA GLY A 8 4.88 17.33 18.69
C GLY A 8 4.86 16.17 19.68
N MET A 9 4.72 14.93 19.20
CA MET A 9 4.75 13.74 20.05
C MET A 9 6.07 13.59 20.82
N PHE A 10 7.19 13.83 20.14
CA PHE A 10 8.53 13.78 20.76
C PHE A 10 8.68 14.83 21.87
N VAL A 11 8.32 16.08 21.59
CA VAL A 11 8.43 17.19 22.54
C VAL A 11 7.53 16.97 23.75
N ILE A 12 6.27 16.56 23.53
CA ILE A 12 5.33 16.26 24.63
C ILE A 12 5.89 15.13 25.50
N GLY A 13 6.43 14.07 24.90
CA GLY A 13 7.04 12.96 25.63
C GLY A 13 8.23 13.37 26.50
N ILE A 14 9.13 14.20 25.96
CA ILE A 14 10.30 14.69 26.71
C ILE A 14 9.86 15.62 27.85
N VAL A 15 8.93 16.55 27.61
CA VAL A 15 8.40 17.45 28.65
C VAL A 15 7.71 16.66 29.75
N PHE A 16 6.93 15.63 29.40
CA PHE A 16 6.29 14.75 30.37
C PHE A 16 7.30 13.98 31.22
N GLY A 17 8.37 13.47 30.62
CA GLY A 17 9.48 12.81 31.34
C GLY A 17 10.23 13.77 32.27
N MET A 18 10.44 15.02 31.85
CA MET A 18 11.04 16.06 32.69
C MET A 18 10.17 16.40 33.91
N ILE A 19 8.85 16.55 33.73
CA ILE A 19 7.93 16.88 34.83
C ILE A 19 7.83 15.75 35.86
N ASN A 20 7.85 14.49 35.43
CA ASN A 20 7.75 13.33 36.31
C ASN A 20 9.09 12.85 36.88
N GLY A 21 10.22 13.48 36.51
CA GLY A 21 11.55 13.07 36.97
C GLY A 21 12.04 11.74 36.40
N THR A 22 11.45 11.24 35.30
CA THR A 22 11.81 9.95 34.67
C THR A 22 12.73 10.12 33.46
N MET A 23 13.56 11.18 33.45
CA MET A 23 14.42 11.51 32.30
C MET A 23 15.44 10.41 31.98
N ASP A 24 15.89 9.66 32.99
CA ASP A 24 16.77 8.51 32.79
C ASP A 24 16.10 7.39 31.96
N GLN A 25 14.80 7.14 32.18
CA GLN A 25 14.02 6.18 31.40
C GLN A 25 13.84 6.66 29.94
N VAL A 26 13.68 7.96 29.74
CA VAL A 26 13.62 8.55 28.39
C VAL A 26 14.94 8.31 27.65
N ASN A 27 16.07 8.56 28.33
CA ASN A 27 17.39 8.35 27.74
C ASN A 27 17.67 6.88 27.43
N GLU A 28 17.34 5.98 28.36
CA GLU A 28 17.44 4.53 28.15
C GLU A 28 16.59 4.06 26.96
N ALA A 29 15.32 4.48 26.90
CA ALA A 29 14.41 4.15 25.81
C ALA A 29 14.94 4.61 24.45
N LEU A 30 15.60 5.77 24.37
CA LEU A 30 16.23 6.27 23.14
C LEU A 30 17.33 5.32 22.65
N PHE A 31 18.24 4.89 23.54
CA PHE A 31 19.33 3.99 23.16
C PHE A 31 18.84 2.58 22.81
N VAL A 32 17.87 2.05 23.57
CA VAL A 32 17.24 0.76 23.28
C VAL A 32 16.56 0.81 21.91
N SER A 33 15.74 1.83 21.66
CA SER A 33 15.03 2.01 20.37
C SER A 33 16.01 2.17 19.21
N ALA A 34 17.12 2.89 19.40
CA ALA A 34 18.14 3.05 18.37
C ALA A 34 18.82 1.71 18.01
N LYS A 35 19.14 0.89 19.02
CA LYS A 35 19.71 -0.44 18.81
C LYS A 35 18.72 -1.38 18.12
N GLU A 36 17.48 -1.42 18.59
CA GLU A 36 16.41 -2.21 17.98
C GLU A 36 16.18 -1.82 16.52
N ALA A 37 16.17 -0.52 16.21
CA ALA A 37 16.01 -0.04 14.85
C ALA A 37 17.14 -0.56 13.94
N VAL A 38 18.40 -0.53 14.38
CA VAL A 38 19.53 -1.08 13.60
C VAL A 38 19.40 -2.58 13.40
N THR A 39 19.09 -3.34 14.47
CA THR A 39 18.89 -4.79 14.39
C THR A 39 17.76 -5.14 13.42
N LEU A 40 16.62 -4.45 13.53
CA LEU A 40 15.48 -4.62 12.64
C LEU A 40 15.86 -4.30 11.19
N CYS A 41 16.56 -3.19 10.93
CA CYS A 41 17.00 -2.84 9.59
C CYS A 41 17.90 -3.92 8.98
N LEU A 42 18.87 -4.44 9.73
CA LEU A 42 19.76 -5.49 9.26
C LEU A 42 19.03 -6.81 8.99
N GLY A 43 18.13 -7.22 9.89
CA GLY A 43 17.41 -8.47 9.72
C GLY A 43 16.30 -8.39 8.66
N LEU A 44 15.67 -7.23 8.46
CA LEU A 44 14.77 -7.00 7.33
C LEU A 44 15.51 -6.95 5.99
N MET A 45 16.77 -6.50 5.96
CA MET A 45 17.54 -6.30 4.72
C MET A 45 17.69 -7.60 3.92
N SER A 46 18.13 -8.69 4.54
CA SER A 46 18.41 -9.96 3.85
C SER A 46 17.16 -10.52 3.16
N ILE A 47 16.06 -10.58 3.90
CA ILE A 47 14.80 -11.15 3.43
C ILE A 47 14.10 -10.24 2.41
N LEU A 48 14.14 -8.92 2.60
CA LEU A 48 13.60 -7.98 1.61
C LEU A 48 14.41 -8.04 0.32
N VAL A 49 15.73 -8.09 0.36
CA VAL A 49 16.57 -8.23 -0.84
C VAL A 49 16.23 -9.51 -1.59
N PHE A 50 16.08 -10.64 -0.88
CA PHE A 50 15.68 -11.91 -1.49
C PHE A 50 14.33 -11.81 -2.21
N TRP A 51 13.28 -11.35 -1.51
CA TRP A 51 11.95 -11.28 -2.09
C TRP A 51 11.84 -10.24 -3.19
N LEU A 52 12.44 -9.05 -3.02
CA LEU A 52 12.46 -8.03 -4.06
C LEU A 52 13.25 -8.50 -5.29
N GLY A 53 14.33 -9.28 -5.10
CA GLY A 53 15.07 -9.90 -6.19
C GLY A 53 14.25 -10.93 -6.98
N LEU A 54 13.57 -11.85 -6.28
CA LEU A 54 12.64 -12.80 -6.90
C LEU A 54 11.54 -12.08 -7.69
N MET A 55 10.98 -11.03 -7.09
CA MET A 55 9.95 -10.22 -7.73
C MET A 55 10.48 -9.42 -8.93
N LYS A 56 11.73 -8.96 -8.88
CA LYS A 56 12.38 -8.31 -10.02
C LYS A 56 12.55 -9.26 -11.20
N ILE A 57 12.90 -10.51 -10.94
CA ILE A 57 12.96 -11.57 -11.96
C ILE A 57 11.55 -11.81 -12.56
N ALA A 58 10.50 -11.81 -11.74
CA ALA A 58 9.12 -11.93 -12.22
C ALA A 58 8.70 -10.73 -13.10
N GLU A 59 9.15 -9.52 -12.78
CA GLU A 59 8.96 -8.33 -13.61
C GLU A 59 9.70 -8.46 -14.95
N GLU A 60 11.00 -8.75 -14.93
CA GLU A 60 11.85 -8.81 -16.13
C GLU A 60 11.51 -9.98 -17.06
N SER A 61 11.00 -11.09 -16.51
CA SER A 61 10.47 -12.21 -17.32
C SER A 61 9.16 -11.90 -18.05
N GLY A 62 8.58 -10.71 -17.81
CA GLY A 62 7.28 -10.32 -18.36
C GLY A 62 6.10 -11.06 -17.73
N LEU A 63 6.31 -11.78 -16.62
CA LEU A 63 5.22 -12.45 -15.90
C LEU A 63 4.21 -11.44 -15.38
N LEU A 64 4.70 -10.33 -14.80
CA LEU A 64 3.84 -9.25 -14.32
C LEU A 64 3.04 -8.58 -15.45
N ASP A 65 3.61 -8.43 -16.65
CA ASP A 65 2.92 -7.88 -17.81
C ASP A 65 1.85 -8.84 -18.36
N LYS A 66 2.14 -10.15 -18.38
CA LYS A 66 1.15 -11.17 -18.77
C LYS A 66 -0.02 -11.21 -17.80
N LEU A 67 0.27 -11.18 -16.49
CA LEU A 67 -0.78 -11.11 -15.46
C LEU A 67 -1.55 -9.80 -15.53
N SER A 68 -0.87 -8.68 -15.73
CA SER A 68 -1.49 -7.38 -16.00
C SER A 68 -2.50 -7.52 -17.16
N ASN A 69 -2.10 -8.07 -18.30
CA ASN A 69 -2.99 -8.28 -19.44
C ASN A 69 -4.18 -9.22 -19.13
N LEU A 70 -3.98 -10.23 -18.29
CA LEU A 70 -5.04 -11.12 -17.81
C LEU A 70 -6.06 -10.38 -16.92
N PHE A 71 -5.61 -9.45 -16.08
CA PHE A 71 -6.47 -8.63 -15.20
C PHE A 71 -7.06 -7.40 -15.90
N ARG A 72 -6.59 -7.05 -17.09
CA ARG A 72 -7.10 -5.93 -17.90
C ARG A 72 -8.63 -5.92 -18.09
N PRO A 73 -9.34 -7.02 -18.39
CA PRO A 73 -10.81 -7.02 -18.48
C PRO A 73 -11.49 -6.62 -17.17
N PHE A 74 -10.97 -7.10 -16.03
CA PHE A 74 -11.48 -6.72 -14.72
C PHE A 74 -11.26 -5.23 -14.43
N MET A 75 -10.09 -4.70 -14.77
CA MET A 75 -9.80 -3.27 -14.60
C MET A 75 -10.64 -2.37 -15.51
N ARG A 76 -10.94 -2.80 -16.74
CA ARG A 76 -11.88 -2.08 -17.62
C ARG A 76 -13.29 -2.00 -17.04
N TRP A 77 -13.74 -3.07 -16.38
CA TRP A 77 -15.05 -3.08 -15.71
C TRP A 77 -15.08 -2.15 -14.48
N LEU A 78 -13.97 -2.09 -13.74
CA LEU A 78 -13.83 -1.30 -12.52
C LEU A 78 -13.67 0.20 -12.81
N PHE A 79 -12.93 0.54 -13.88
CA PHE A 79 -12.64 1.91 -14.35
C PHE A 79 -13.28 2.19 -15.73
N PRO A 80 -14.61 2.25 -15.84
CA PRO A 80 -15.30 2.46 -17.13
C PRO A 80 -15.03 3.85 -17.75
N GLU A 81 -14.65 4.85 -16.94
CA GLU A 81 -14.36 6.22 -17.39
C GLU A 81 -12.95 6.37 -17.98
N VAL A 82 -12.07 5.37 -17.79
CA VAL A 82 -10.68 5.43 -18.25
C VAL A 82 -10.58 4.77 -19.61
N PRO A 83 -10.18 5.48 -20.68
CA PRO A 83 -10.05 4.89 -22.00
C PRO A 83 -9.05 3.72 -21.99
N PRO A 84 -9.33 2.60 -22.67
CA PRO A 84 -8.50 1.39 -22.59
C PRO A 84 -7.04 1.57 -23.02
N ASN A 85 -6.76 2.54 -23.88
CA ASN A 85 -5.43 2.86 -24.41
C ASN A 85 -4.79 4.07 -23.69
N HIS A 86 -5.43 4.61 -22.66
CA HIS A 86 -4.86 5.72 -21.89
C HIS A 86 -3.76 5.20 -20.94
N PRO A 87 -2.62 5.92 -20.80
CA PRO A 87 -1.52 5.51 -19.93
C PRO A 87 -1.93 5.29 -18.46
N ALA A 88 -2.99 5.95 -17.99
CA ALA A 88 -3.57 5.73 -16.66
C ALA A 88 -3.87 4.24 -16.40
N MET A 89 -4.42 3.52 -17.39
CA MET A 89 -4.77 2.11 -17.23
C MET A 89 -3.52 1.24 -16.99
N GLY A 90 -2.42 1.53 -17.70
CA GLY A 90 -1.15 0.86 -17.50
C GLY A 90 -0.60 1.07 -16.09
N TYR A 91 -0.51 2.32 -15.63
CA TYR A 91 0.00 2.61 -14.28
C TYR A 91 -0.87 2.05 -13.16
N ILE A 92 -2.20 2.07 -13.30
CA ILE A 92 -3.13 1.46 -12.32
C ILE A 92 -2.84 -0.04 -12.21
N LEU A 93 -2.71 -0.71 -13.34
CA LEU A 93 -2.50 -2.14 -13.43
C LEU A 93 -1.12 -2.54 -12.87
N SER A 94 -0.07 -1.81 -13.24
CA SER A 94 1.28 -2.02 -12.69
C SER A 94 1.33 -1.78 -11.17
N ASN A 95 0.68 -0.73 -10.67
CA ASN A 95 0.57 -0.47 -9.22
C ASN A 95 -0.18 -1.60 -8.50
N MET A 96 -1.29 -2.07 -9.06
CA MET A 96 -2.06 -3.18 -8.50
C MET A 96 -1.26 -4.47 -8.46
N MET A 97 -0.55 -4.82 -9.54
CA MET A 97 0.33 -5.98 -9.55
C MET A 97 1.47 -5.83 -8.55
N ALA A 98 2.10 -4.66 -8.48
CA ALA A 98 3.14 -4.41 -7.49
C ALA A 98 2.62 -4.60 -6.05
N ASN A 99 1.44 -4.06 -5.71
CA ASN A 99 0.83 -4.29 -4.39
C ASN A 99 0.48 -5.77 -4.16
N THR A 100 -0.11 -6.44 -5.16
CA THR A 100 -0.54 -7.84 -5.01
C THR A 100 0.60 -8.80 -4.77
N PHE A 101 1.76 -8.53 -5.33
CA PHE A 101 2.94 -9.35 -5.12
C PHE A 101 3.90 -8.81 -4.05
N GLY A 102 3.49 -7.81 -3.25
CA GLY A 102 4.30 -7.30 -2.14
C GLY A 102 5.49 -6.44 -2.55
N LEU A 103 5.50 -5.90 -3.78
CA LEU A 103 6.44 -4.89 -4.27
C LEU A 103 6.05 -3.47 -3.81
N GLY A 104 5.75 -3.27 -2.53
CA GLY A 104 5.23 -1.99 -2.00
C GLY A 104 6.09 -0.76 -2.35
N ASN A 105 7.41 -0.93 -2.39
CA ASN A 105 8.37 0.11 -2.77
C ASN A 105 8.25 0.54 -4.24
N ALA A 106 7.89 -0.37 -5.15
CA ALA A 106 7.61 -0.05 -6.55
C ALA A 106 6.16 0.40 -6.76
N ALA A 107 5.23 -0.08 -5.94
CA ALA A 107 3.82 0.25 -6.05
C ALA A 107 3.54 1.74 -5.81
N THR A 108 4.19 2.35 -4.81
CA THR A 108 3.97 3.76 -4.44
C THR A 108 4.26 4.75 -5.59
N PRO A 109 5.44 4.74 -6.25
CA PRO A 109 5.69 5.65 -7.37
C PRO A 109 4.79 5.37 -8.59
N LEU A 110 4.43 4.11 -8.84
CA LEU A 110 3.46 3.76 -9.88
C LEU A 110 2.06 4.30 -9.57
N GLY A 111 1.66 4.26 -8.29
CA GLY A 111 0.37 4.77 -7.83
C GLY A 111 0.26 6.29 -7.94
N ILE A 112 1.35 7.02 -7.63
CA ILE A 112 1.40 8.46 -7.84
C ILE A 112 1.24 8.80 -9.34
N LYS A 113 1.98 8.11 -10.22
CA LYS A 113 1.84 8.28 -11.68
C LYS A 113 0.42 7.95 -12.16
N ALA A 114 -0.21 6.90 -11.65
CA ALA A 114 -1.60 6.57 -11.95
C ALA A 114 -2.54 7.71 -11.54
N MET A 115 -2.38 8.24 -10.32
CA MET A 115 -3.20 9.35 -9.81
C MET A 115 -3.01 10.64 -10.62
N GLU A 116 -1.78 10.96 -11.04
CA GLU A 116 -1.51 12.10 -11.93
C GLU A 116 -2.21 11.97 -13.28
N GLN A 117 -2.18 10.78 -13.89
CA GLN A 117 -2.84 10.52 -15.17
C GLN A 117 -4.37 10.55 -15.05
N LEU A 118 -4.92 10.04 -13.94
CA LEU A 118 -6.35 10.16 -13.63
C LEU A 118 -6.76 11.62 -13.39
N LYS A 119 -5.91 12.42 -12.75
CA LYS A 119 -6.14 13.86 -12.57
C LYS A 119 -6.11 14.62 -13.90
N LYS A 120 -5.21 14.26 -14.81
CA LYS A 120 -5.18 14.79 -16.18
C LYS A 120 -6.46 14.47 -16.95
N LEU A 121 -6.93 13.22 -16.87
CA LEU A 121 -8.22 12.79 -17.44
C LEU A 121 -9.41 13.57 -16.86
N ASN A 122 -9.34 13.95 -15.59
CA ASN A 122 -10.34 14.77 -14.91
C ASN A 122 -10.22 16.28 -15.25
N GLY A 123 -9.39 16.66 -16.23
CA GLY A 123 -9.18 18.05 -16.64
C GLY A 123 -8.45 18.89 -15.58
N GLY A 124 -7.68 18.27 -14.69
CA GLY A 124 -6.90 18.98 -13.66
C GLY A 124 -7.73 19.60 -12.52
N LYS A 125 -9.05 19.33 -12.47
CA LYS A 125 -9.95 19.86 -11.43
C LYS A 125 -9.48 19.50 -10.02
N ALA A 126 -9.76 20.38 -9.07
CA ALA A 126 -9.53 20.13 -7.65
C ALA A 126 -10.46 19.03 -7.09
N THR A 127 -11.65 18.87 -7.67
CA THR A 127 -12.60 17.83 -7.32
C THR A 127 -12.11 16.46 -7.81
N VAL A 128 -12.04 15.49 -6.90
CA VAL A 128 -11.59 14.12 -7.19
C VAL A 128 -12.59 13.40 -8.09
N SER A 129 -12.12 12.75 -9.18
CA SER A 129 -13.00 11.95 -10.05
C SER A 129 -13.35 10.61 -9.39
N ARG A 130 -14.42 9.96 -9.86
CA ARG A 130 -14.77 8.62 -9.38
C ARG A 130 -13.62 7.64 -9.56
N SER A 131 -12.99 7.63 -10.74
CA SER A 131 -11.83 6.77 -11.01
C SER A 131 -10.67 6.99 -10.02
N MET A 132 -10.44 8.21 -9.54
CA MET A 132 -9.45 8.47 -8.50
C MET A 132 -9.87 7.90 -7.14
N VAL A 133 -11.16 8.02 -6.76
CA VAL A 133 -11.71 7.43 -5.53
C VAL A 133 -11.61 5.91 -5.57
N THR A 134 -12.06 5.29 -6.66
CA THR A 134 -11.99 3.83 -6.87
C THR A 134 -10.54 3.35 -6.79
N PHE A 135 -9.61 4.04 -7.44
CA PHE A 135 -8.18 3.68 -7.40
C PHE A 135 -7.60 3.74 -5.98
N LEU A 136 -7.93 4.78 -5.22
CA LEU A 136 -7.52 4.93 -3.83
C LEU A 136 -8.12 3.86 -2.93
N ALA A 137 -9.42 3.57 -3.08
CA ALA A 137 -10.11 2.55 -2.30
C ALA A 137 -9.46 1.18 -2.51
N ILE A 138 -9.16 0.82 -3.76
CA ILE A 138 -8.53 -0.47 -4.07
C ILE A 138 -7.10 -0.53 -3.49
N ASN A 139 -6.30 0.52 -3.66
CA ASN A 139 -4.95 0.59 -3.09
C ASN A 139 -4.94 0.50 -1.56
N THR A 140 -5.98 1.01 -0.91
CA THR A 140 -6.13 0.91 0.55
C THR A 140 -6.55 -0.51 0.97
N SER A 141 -7.40 -1.16 0.18
CA SER A 141 -7.88 -2.52 0.42
C SER A 141 -6.90 -3.63 -0.01
N SER A 142 -5.86 -3.27 -0.78
CA SER A 142 -4.82 -4.11 -1.41
C SER A 142 -4.85 -5.60 -1.08
N VAL A 143 -5.26 -6.42 -2.05
CA VAL A 143 -5.08 -7.88 -1.99
C VAL A 143 -3.59 -8.16 -2.06
N THR A 144 -2.98 -8.64 -0.97
CA THR A 144 -1.54 -8.96 -0.90
C THR A 144 -1.38 -10.48 -0.82
N LEU A 145 -0.81 -11.10 -1.87
CA LEU A 145 -0.59 -12.53 -1.91
C LEU A 145 0.59 -12.95 -1.03
N ILE A 146 1.68 -12.18 -1.09
CA ILE A 146 2.89 -12.47 -0.33
C ILE A 146 3.22 -11.24 0.53
N PRO A 147 2.85 -11.24 1.82
CA PRO A 147 3.13 -10.14 2.73
C PRO A 147 4.59 -10.20 3.23
N THR A 148 5.53 -10.01 2.30
CA THR A 148 6.99 -10.13 2.53
C THR A 148 7.47 -9.33 3.74
N THR A 149 6.98 -8.10 3.91
CA THR A 149 7.34 -7.23 5.04
C THR A 149 6.84 -7.77 6.38
N VAL A 150 5.63 -8.33 6.42
CA VAL A 150 5.07 -8.91 7.67
C VAL A 150 5.80 -10.21 8.03
N ILE A 151 6.11 -11.05 7.03
CA ILE A 151 6.93 -12.25 7.22
C ILE A 151 8.31 -11.85 7.76
N ALA A 152 8.93 -10.82 7.18
CA ALA A 152 10.21 -10.30 7.61
C ALA A 152 10.19 -9.78 9.07
N ILE A 153 9.14 -9.03 9.45
CA ILE A 153 8.96 -8.62 10.84
C ILE A 153 8.79 -9.86 11.74
N ARG A 154 7.93 -10.82 11.38
CA ARG A 154 7.72 -12.03 12.18
C ARG A 154 9.01 -12.85 12.35
N MET A 155 9.88 -12.90 11.34
CA MET A 155 11.20 -13.54 11.45
C MET A 155 12.14 -12.80 12.39
N ASN A 156 12.13 -11.47 12.39
CA ASN A 156 12.97 -10.67 13.29
C ASN A 156 12.57 -10.77 14.76
N TYR A 157 11.30 -11.12 15.03
CA TYR A 157 10.76 -11.31 16.38
C TYR A 157 10.59 -12.80 16.73
N ASP A 158 11.40 -13.68 16.12
CA ASP A 158 11.48 -15.11 16.44
C ASP A 158 10.14 -15.87 16.42
N ALA A 159 9.23 -15.52 15.50
CA ALA A 159 7.97 -16.23 15.35
C ALA A 159 8.21 -17.70 14.95
N HIS A 160 7.59 -18.64 15.68
CA HIS A 160 7.72 -20.09 15.42
C HIS A 160 7.33 -20.49 13.98
N SER A 161 6.33 -19.83 13.41
CA SER A 161 6.02 -19.91 11.98
C SER A 161 5.77 -18.51 11.41
N PRO A 162 6.77 -17.91 10.72
CA PRO A 162 6.63 -16.60 10.13
C PRO A 162 5.69 -16.55 8.92
N THR A 163 5.50 -17.67 8.22
CA THR A 163 4.73 -17.77 6.97
C THR A 163 3.25 -18.09 7.18
N ASP A 164 2.84 -18.53 8.38
CA ASP A 164 1.43 -18.83 8.68
C ASP A 164 0.49 -17.64 8.46
N ILE A 165 1.02 -16.42 8.44
CA ILE A 165 0.27 -15.19 8.19
C ILE A 165 -0.18 -15.04 6.73
N VAL A 166 0.41 -15.78 5.79
CA VAL A 166 0.13 -15.66 4.35
C VAL A 166 -1.35 -15.93 4.06
N PHE A 167 -1.87 -17.08 4.52
CA PHE A 167 -3.24 -17.49 4.22
C PHE A 167 -4.31 -16.57 4.87
N PRO A 168 -4.20 -16.22 6.18
CA PRO A 168 -5.07 -15.21 6.78
C PRO A 168 -5.00 -13.85 6.09
N THR A 169 -3.81 -13.41 5.63
CA THR A 169 -3.65 -12.14 4.92
C THR A 169 -4.38 -12.15 3.58
N ILE A 170 -4.26 -13.23 2.81
CA ILE A 170 -4.97 -13.37 1.54
C ILE A 170 -6.48 -13.25 1.76
N ILE A 171 -7.02 -13.96 2.76
CA ILE A 171 -8.46 -13.92 3.06
C ILE A 171 -8.88 -12.52 3.53
N ALA A 172 -8.17 -11.95 4.51
CA ALA A 172 -8.52 -10.66 5.08
C ALA A 172 -8.48 -9.54 4.03
N THR A 173 -7.44 -9.55 3.18
CA THR A 173 -7.30 -8.55 2.12
C THR A 173 -8.27 -8.79 0.97
N ALA A 174 -8.61 -10.05 0.63
CA ALA A 174 -9.67 -10.34 -0.32
C ALA A 174 -11.04 -9.84 0.16
N ILE A 175 -11.40 -10.08 1.43
CA ILE A 175 -12.64 -9.57 2.03
C ILE A 175 -12.65 -8.03 2.01
N SER A 176 -11.54 -7.39 2.39
CA SER A 176 -11.38 -5.94 2.34
C SER A 176 -11.57 -5.38 0.93
N ALA A 177 -10.93 -6.00 -0.07
CA ALA A 177 -11.04 -5.59 -1.47
C ALA A 177 -12.45 -5.76 -2.02
N VAL A 178 -13.10 -6.90 -1.75
CA VAL A 178 -14.49 -7.14 -2.17
C VAL A 178 -15.42 -6.13 -1.50
N GLY A 179 -15.28 -5.89 -0.20
CA GLY A 179 -16.06 -4.89 0.53
C GLY A 179 -15.88 -3.47 -0.02
N GLY A 180 -14.63 -3.06 -0.24
CA GLY A 180 -14.30 -1.75 -0.81
C GLY A 180 -14.88 -1.55 -2.21
N ILE A 181 -14.74 -2.55 -3.09
CA ILE A 181 -15.31 -2.51 -4.44
C ILE A 181 -16.84 -2.54 -4.41
N ALA A 182 -17.44 -3.33 -3.52
CA ALA A 182 -18.90 -3.38 -3.38
C ALA A 182 -19.48 -2.03 -2.96
N ILE A 183 -18.84 -1.35 -1.99
CA ILE A 183 -19.24 -0.02 -1.54
C ILE A 183 -19.05 1.03 -2.64
N ASP A 184 -17.89 1.05 -3.31
CA ASP A 184 -17.63 1.92 -4.46
C ASP A 184 -18.73 1.76 -5.52
N ARG A 185 -19.06 0.51 -5.84
CA ARG A 185 -20.04 0.19 -6.88
C ARG A 185 -21.47 0.51 -6.47
N TYR A 186 -21.82 0.33 -5.21
CA TYR A 186 -23.11 0.72 -4.66
C TYR A 186 -23.33 2.23 -4.80
N PHE A 187 -22.34 3.05 -4.41
CA PHE A 187 -22.43 4.50 -4.54
C PHE A 187 -22.43 4.96 -6.00
N TYR A 188 -21.71 4.27 -6.89
CA TYR A 188 -21.77 4.53 -8.33
C TYR A 188 -23.19 4.35 -8.89
N TYR A 189 -23.81 3.18 -8.69
CA TYR A 189 -25.16 2.95 -9.22
C TYR A 189 -26.20 3.88 -8.59
N ARG A 190 -26.02 4.25 -7.31
CA ARG A 190 -26.89 5.22 -6.64
C ARG A 190 -26.78 6.63 -7.22
N ARG A 191 -25.56 7.11 -7.54
CA ARG A 191 -25.36 8.41 -8.21
C ARG A 191 -25.90 8.42 -9.62
N LYS A 192 -25.64 7.35 -10.39
CA LYS A 192 -26.14 7.19 -11.76
C LYS A 192 -27.67 7.19 -11.82
N ARG A 193 -28.35 6.53 -10.87
CA ARG A 193 -29.83 6.58 -10.75
C ARG A 193 -30.38 7.94 -10.31
N SER A 194 -29.59 8.74 -9.60
CA SER A 194 -29.99 10.06 -9.11
C SER A 194 -29.80 11.19 -10.14
N GLY A 195 -29.28 10.89 -11.35
CA GLY A 195 -29.06 11.89 -12.41
C GLY A 195 -28.00 12.95 -12.06
N ARG A 196 -27.05 12.64 -11.16
CA ARG A 196 -26.01 13.56 -10.67
C ARG A 196 -24.67 13.46 -11.44
N GLU A 197 -24.66 12.79 -12.59
CA GLU A 197 -23.53 12.65 -13.50
C GLU A 197 -23.95 12.96 -14.94
#